data_AF-A0A1L4C2H4-F1
#
_entry.id   AF-A0A1L4C2H4-F1
#
_cell.length_a   1.000
_cell.length_b   1.000
_cell.length_c   1.000
_cell.angle_alpha   90.00
_cell.angle_beta   90.00
_cell.angle_gamma   90.00
#
_symmetry.space_group_name_H-M   'P 1'
#
loop_
_entity.id
_entity.type
_entity.pdbx_description
1 polymer ?
#
loop_
_entity_poly.entity_id
_entity_poly.type
_entity_poly.pdbx_seq_one_letter_code
_entity_poly.pdbx_strand_id
1 'polypeptide(L)'
;MKFELFRNLYSEALDYESLELYIGERGWQEWMEKYDPADYLPEIYKLATSELKETRERKELSRAAFSRLYGIPVRTVENWDNGSREAPVYVKLLIDYSLFITDVF
;
A
#
# COMPACT_ATOMS: atom_id res chain seq x y z
N MET A 1 2.31 3.00 -12.31
CA MET A 1 3.70 2.93 -11.81
C MET A 1 4.25 1.52 -11.94
N LYS A 2 5.53 1.32 -12.31
CA LYS A 2 6.15 -0.02 -12.32
C LYS A 2 6.29 -0.57 -10.89
N PHE A 3 6.22 -1.90 -10.72
CA PHE A 3 6.30 -2.54 -9.41
C PHE A 3 7.63 -2.26 -8.69
N GLU A 4 8.77 -2.33 -9.38
CA GLU A 4 10.09 -2.08 -8.79
C GLU A 4 10.17 -0.70 -8.14
N LEU A 5 9.65 0.31 -8.85
CA LEU A 5 9.55 1.68 -8.37
C LEU A 5 8.65 1.78 -7.13
N PHE A 6 7.43 1.24 -7.22
CA PHE A 6 6.51 1.23 -6.09
C PHE A 6 7.13 0.54 -4.87
N ARG A 7 7.76 -0.62 -5.05
CA ARG A 7 8.40 -1.39 -3.98
C ARG A 7 9.49 -0.57 -3.28
N ASN A 8 10.33 0.13 -4.03
CA ASN A 8 11.40 0.93 -3.44
C ASN A 8 10.82 2.08 -2.61
N LEU A 9 9.89 2.85 -3.18
CA LEU A 9 9.21 3.94 -2.47
C LEU A 9 8.44 3.45 -1.24
N TYR A 10 7.76 2.31 -1.36
CA TYR A 10 7.03 1.67 -0.27
C TYR A 10 7.97 1.22 0.85
N SER A 11 9.10 0.58 0.52
CA SER A 11 10.08 0.16 1.52
C SER A 11 10.72 1.35 2.21
N GLU A 12 11.10 2.38 1.45
CA GLU A 12 11.67 3.61 2.01
C GLU A 12 10.69 4.30 2.95
N ALA A 13 9.39 4.37 2.60
CA ALA A 13 8.37 4.99 3.44
C ALA A 13 8.30 4.41 4.86
N LEU A 14 8.66 3.13 5.06
CA LEU A 14 8.70 2.48 6.37
C LEU A 14 9.83 2.99 7.27
N ASP A 15 10.86 3.61 6.68
CA ASP A 15 12.02 4.15 7.40
C ASP A 15 11.80 5.62 7.84
N TYR A 16 10.70 6.25 7.44
CA TYR A 16 10.39 7.64 7.77
C TYR A 16 9.41 7.76 8.95
N GLU A 17 9.63 8.75 9.80
CA GLU A 17 8.78 9.02 10.97
C GLU A 17 7.47 9.75 10.60
N SER A 18 7.46 10.47 9.48
CA SER A 18 6.30 11.25 9.05
C SER A 18 6.19 11.36 7.52
N LEU A 19 4.97 11.58 7.05
CA LEU A 19 4.68 11.83 5.64
C LEU A 19 5.41 13.08 5.12
N GLU A 20 5.52 14.11 5.96
CA GLU A 20 6.17 15.37 5.59
C GLU A 20 7.66 15.17 5.30
N LEU A 21 8.37 14.42 6.15
CA LEU A 21 9.78 14.08 5.91
C LEU A 21 9.94 13.22 4.66
N TYR A 22 9.07 12.22 4.49
CA TYR A 22 9.10 11.35 3.32
C TYR A 22 8.90 12.12 2.01
N ILE A 23 7.91 13.00 1.92
CA ILE A 23 7.68 13.84 0.74
C ILE A 23 8.84 14.82 0.54
N GLY A 24 9.32 15.46 1.61
CA GLY A 24 10.39 16.46 1.53
C GLY A 24 11.70 15.91 0.96
N GLU A 25 12.05 14.66 1.31
CA GLU A 25 13.28 14.03 0.83
C GLU A 25 13.13 13.29 -0.51
N ARG A 26 11.92 12.83 -0.84
CA ARG A 26 11.67 12.04 -2.07
C ARG A 26 11.04 12.83 -3.21
N GLY A 27 10.53 14.04 -2.95
CA GLY A 27 9.71 14.84 -3.84
C GLY A 27 10.36 15.36 -5.13
N TRP A 28 11.61 15.00 -5.45
CA TRP A 28 12.19 15.31 -6.76
C TRP A 28 13.32 14.35 -7.16
N GLN A 29 13.11 13.53 -8.19
CA GLN A 29 14.17 12.79 -8.88
C GLN A 29 13.99 12.88 -10.40
N GLU A 30 15.07 13.08 -11.15
CA GLU A 30 15.04 13.34 -12.61
C GLU A 30 14.36 12.22 -13.42
N TRP A 31 14.35 10.98 -12.95
CA TRP A 31 13.67 9.87 -13.64
C TRP A 31 12.16 9.80 -13.35
N MET A 32 11.61 10.69 -12.52
CA MET A 32 10.19 10.75 -12.14
C MET A 32 9.34 11.68 -13.03
N GLU A 33 9.89 12.27 -14.11
CA GLU A 33 9.22 13.24 -15.01
C GLU A 33 7.79 12.87 -15.47
N LYS A 34 7.41 11.60 -15.41
CA LYS A 34 6.08 11.11 -15.80
C LYS A 34 4.99 11.24 -14.73
N TYR A 35 5.35 11.45 -13.46
CA TYR A 35 4.40 11.45 -12.34
C TYR A 35 4.65 12.66 -11.44
N ASP A 36 3.59 13.35 -11.01
CA ASP A 36 3.73 14.37 -9.96
C ASP A 36 3.90 13.65 -8.60
N PRO A 37 5.01 13.84 -7.88
CA PRO A 37 5.24 13.23 -6.56
C PRO A 37 4.10 13.47 -5.56
N ALA A 38 3.38 14.59 -5.68
CA ALA A 38 2.22 14.89 -4.84
C ALA A 38 1.07 13.89 -5.04
N ASP A 39 0.95 13.28 -6.23
CA ASP A 39 -0.15 12.38 -6.56
C ASP A 39 0.02 10.97 -5.97
N TYR A 40 1.26 10.51 -5.77
CA TYR A 40 1.52 9.11 -5.39
C TYR A 40 2.29 8.92 -4.09
N LEU A 41 3.18 9.84 -3.70
CA LEU A 41 3.94 9.69 -2.46
C LEU A 41 3.02 9.60 -1.23
N PRO A 42 1.96 10.42 -1.09
CA PRO A 42 1.04 10.31 0.05
C PRO A 42 0.35 8.95 0.13
N GLU A 43 -0.14 8.43 -1.01
CA GLU A 43 -0.85 7.15 -1.01
C GLU A 43 0.12 5.98 -0.76
N ILE A 44 1.33 6.00 -1.35
CA ILE A 44 2.35 4.96 -1.09
C ILE A 44 2.74 4.94 0.38
N TYR A 45 3.01 6.11 0.97
CA TYR A 45 3.33 6.21 2.40
C TYR A 45 2.19 5.64 3.25
N LYS A 46 0.96 6.06 2.97
CA LYS A 46 -0.23 5.61 3.71
C LYS A 46 -0.47 4.11 3.55
N LEU A 47 -0.25 3.54 2.38
CA LEU A 47 -0.31 2.10 2.17
C LEU A 47 0.77 1.40 2.98
N ALA A 48 2.01 1.89 2.96
CA ALA A 48 3.13 1.31 3.67
C ALA A 48 2.92 1.26 5.19
N THR A 49 2.52 2.38 5.78
CA THR A 49 2.46 2.54 7.24
C THR A 49 1.14 2.10 7.86
N SER A 50 0.05 1.98 7.10
CA SER A 50 -1.23 1.46 7.60
C SER A 50 -1.24 -0.06 7.70
N GLU A 51 -2.00 -0.57 8.67
CA GLU A 51 -2.38 -2.00 8.69
C GLU A 51 -3.19 -2.36 7.44
N LEU A 52 -3.07 -3.62 6.98
CA LEU A 52 -3.80 -4.09 5.81
C LEU A 52 -5.33 -3.95 5.97
N LYS A 53 -5.83 -4.06 7.20
CA LYS A 53 -7.23 -3.82 7.55
C LYS A 53 -7.67 -2.39 7.20
N GLU A 54 -6.91 -1.40 7.63
CA GLU A 54 -7.21 0.02 7.38
C GLU A 54 -7.21 0.31 5.89
N THR A 55 -6.24 -0.24 5.14
CA THR A 55 -6.21 -0.14 3.68
C THR A 55 -7.47 -0.74 3.07
N ARG A 56 -7.85 -1.96 3.46
CA ARG A 56 -9.07 -2.64 2.98
C ARG A 56 -10.33 -1.81 3.25
N GLU A 57 -10.46 -1.28 4.47
CA GLU A 57 -11.61 -0.48 4.89
C GLU A 57 -11.67 0.87 4.16
N ARG A 58 -10.53 1.52 3.94
CA ARG A 58 -10.41 2.75 3.14
C ARG A 58 -10.84 2.55 1.69
N LYS A 59 -10.62 1.36 1.13
CA LYS A 59 -11.10 0.97 -0.21
C LYS A 59 -12.53 0.41 -0.19
N GLU A 60 -13.24 0.52 0.93
CA GLU A 60 -14.63 0.06 1.12
C GLU A 60 -14.84 -1.44 0.83
N LEU A 61 -13.77 -2.24 0.96
CA LEU A 61 -13.83 -3.67 0.68
C LEU A 61 -14.29 -4.45 1.91
N SER A 62 -15.43 -5.11 1.81
CA SER A 62 -15.80 -6.13 2.80
C SER A 62 -14.78 -7.29 2.81
N ARG A 63 -14.65 -8.02 3.93
CA ARG A 63 -13.81 -9.23 4.01
C ARG A 63 -14.13 -10.24 2.90
N ALA A 64 -15.40 -10.39 2.58
CA ALA A 64 -15.87 -11.30 1.53
C ALA A 64 -15.48 -10.80 0.14
N ALA A 65 -15.57 -9.49 -0.12
CA ALA A 65 -15.12 -8.89 -1.39
C ALA A 65 -13.60 -9.04 -1.55
N PHE A 66 -12.83 -8.71 -0.51
CA PHE A 66 -11.38 -8.85 -0.50
C PHE A 66 -10.92 -10.31 -0.69
N SER A 67 -11.60 -11.25 -0.03
CA SER A 67 -11.37 -12.69 -0.20
C SER A 67 -11.56 -13.14 -1.66
N ARG A 68 -12.65 -12.70 -2.31
CA ARG A 68 -12.90 -13.01 -3.72
C ARG A 68 -11.90 -12.34 -4.66
N LEU A 69 -11.54 -11.09 -4.39
CA LEU A 69 -10.62 -10.31 -5.19
C LEU A 69 -9.22 -10.96 -5.27
N TYR A 70 -8.71 -11.42 -4.14
CA TYR A 70 -7.34 -11.96 -4.04
C TYR A 70 -7.27 -13.49 -3.95
N GLY A 71 -8.41 -14.19 -3.96
CA GLY A 71 -8.46 -15.65 -3.77
C GLY A 71 -7.98 -16.10 -2.38
N ILE A 72 -7.99 -15.20 -1.39
CA ILE A 72 -7.55 -15.47 -0.02
C ILE A 72 -8.74 -15.98 0.79
N PRO A 73 -8.64 -17.09 1.53
CA PRO A 73 -9.76 -17.57 2.35
C PRO A 73 -10.28 -16.48 3.30
N VAL A 74 -11.59 -16.30 3.39
CA VAL A 74 -12.21 -15.26 4.25
C VAL A 74 -11.76 -15.37 5.71
N ARG A 75 -11.50 -16.59 6.20
CA ARG A 75 -10.98 -16.83 7.55
C ARG A 75 -9.56 -16.30 7.74
N THR A 76 -8.74 -16.31 6.70
CA THR A 76 -7.40 -15.72 6.72
C THR A 76 -7.51 -14.20 6.80
N VAL A 77 -8.38 -13.58 6.01
CA VAL A 77 -8.64 -12.12 6.06
C VAL A 77 -9.15 -11.72 7.44
N GLU A 78 -10.06 -12.49 8.03
CA GLU A 78 -10.56 -12.25 9.39
C GLU A 78 -9.44 -12.33 10.43
N ASN A 79 -8.56 -13.33 10.32
CA ASN A 79 -7.41 -13.47 11.21
C ASN A 79 -6.40 -12.31 11.09
N TRP A 80 -6.28 -11.71 9.90
CA TRP A 80 -5.49 -10.49 9.70
C TRP A 80 -6.16 -9.28 10.34
N ASP A 81 -7.46 -9.09 10.09
CA ASP A 81 -8.21 -7.94 10.62
C ASP A 81 -8.36 -7.94 12.14
N ASN A 82 -8.32 -9.10 12.79
CA ASN A 82 -8.46 -9.22 14.24
C ASN A 82 -7.09 -9.26 14.96
N GLY A 83 -5.98 -9.15 14.23
CA GLY A 83 -4.63 -9.21 14.78
C GLY A 83 -4.20 -10.58 15.33
N SER A 84 -4.98 -11.64 15.11
CA SER A 84 -4.60 -13.00 15.53
C SER A 84 -3.45 -13.57 14.71
N ARG A 85 -3.29 -13.09 13.47
CA ARG A 85 -2.13 -13.32 12.61
C ARG A 85 -1.87 -12.07 11.79
N GLU A 86 -0.62 -11.79 11.48
CA GLU A 86 -0.29 -10.75 10.50
C GLU A 86 -0.19 -11.32 9.09
N ALA A 87 -0.53 -10.51 8.09
CA ALA A 87 -0.25 -10.86 6.70
C ALA A 87 1.29 -10.88 6.51
N PRO A 88 1.85 -11.87 5.80
CA PRO A 88 3.27 -11.83 5.48
C PRO A 88 3.62 -10.52 4.77
N VAL A 89 4.77 -9.93 5.08
CA VAL A 89 5.18 -8.60 4.58
C VAL A 89 5.08 -8.52 3.05
N TYR A 90 5.53 -9.55 2.34
CA TYR A 90 5.46 -9.60 0.88
C TYR A 90 4.03 -9.70 0.34
N VAL A 91 3.11 -10.34 1.08
CA VAL A 91 1.69 -10.42 0.72
C VAL A 91 1.06 -9.04 0.83
N LYS A 92 1.30 -8.33 1.94
CA LYS A 92 0.82 -6.96 2.13
C LYS A 92 1.32 -6.04 1.02
N LEU A 93 2.63 -6.06 0.74
CA LEU A 93 3.26 -5.27 -0.33
C LEU A 93 2.59 -5.50 -1.70
N LEU A 94 2.34 -6.76 -2.07
CA LEU A 94 1.73 -7.10 -3.36
C LEU A 94 0.26 -6.66 -3.44
N ILE A 95 -0.49 -6.82 -2.35
CA ILE A 95 -1.88 -6.36 -2.26
C ILE A 95 -1.94 -4.83 -2.36
N ASP A 96 -1.12 -4.13 -1.59
CA ASP A 96 -1.08 -2.67 -1.60
C ASP A 96 -0.68 -2.13 -2.98
N TYR A 97 0.27 -2.79 -3.67
CA TYR A 97 0.58 -2.45 -5.05
C TYR A 97 -0.63 -2.65 -5.99
N SER A 98 -1.34 -3.78 -5.86
CA SER A 98 -2.50 -4.05 -6.71
C SER A 98 -3.65 -3.06 -6.48
N LEU A 99 -3.88 -2.63 -5.24
CA LEU A 99 -4.84 -1.58 -4.93
C LEU A 99 -4.38 -0.24 -5.51
N PHE A 100 -3.13 0.13 -5.27
CA PHE A 100 -2.54 1.37 -5.79
C PHE A 100 -2.69 1.52 -7.31
N ILE A 101 -2.44 0.46 -8.08
CA ILE A 101 -2.58 0.55 -9.55
C ILE A 101 -4.04 0.52 -10.02
N THR A 102 -4.97 -0.04 -9.23
CA THR A 102 -6.39 -0.15 -9.61
C THR A 102 -7.10 1.19 -9.45
N ASP A 103 -6.67 2.02 -8.50
CA ASP A 103 -7.26 3.35 -8.26
C ASP A 103 -6.73 4.45 -9.21
N VAL A 104 -5.73 4.15 -10.04
CA VAL A 104 -5.04 5.12 -10.91
C VAL A 104 -5.58 5.08 -12.37
N PHE A 105 -6.79 4.56 -12.58
CA PHE A 105 -7.47 4.54 -13.89
C PHE A 105 -8.84 5.20 -13.88
#